data_AF-A0A4R3XKB0-F1
#
_entry.id   AF-A0A4R3XKB0-F1
#
_cell.length_a   1.000
_cell.length_b   1.000
_cell.length_c   1.000
_cell.angle_alpha   90.00
_cell.angle_beta   90.00
_cell.angle_gamma   90.00
#
_symmetry.space_group_name_H-M   'P 1'
#
loop_
_entity.id
_entity.type
_entity.pdbx_description
1 polymer ?
#
loop_
_entity_poly.entity_id
_entity_poly.type
_entity_poly.pdbx_seq_one_letter_code
_entity_poly.pdbx_strand_id
1 'polypeptide(L)'
;MKKFLASLAIACAVAVASAEPAFSISRYNSAGMSCAAVQRAIDREGAVILRYPSRNVRGMTLYDRYVADSGFCDGHEYADRVTVPTMDTPRCPVRACKRRPDPEDCFPLQPGCTRF
;
A
#
# COMPACT_ATOMS: atom_id res chain seq x y z
N MET A 1 -30.12 52.97 22.09
CA MET A 1 -31.26 52.64 21.20
C MET A 1 -30.87 52.88 19.74
N LYS A 2 -30.30 51.86 19.08
CA LYS A 2 -30.23 51.76 17.60
C LYS A 2 -30.04 50.27 17.30
N LYS A 3 -31.08 49.66 16.74
CA LYS A 3 -31.16 48.25 16.42
C LYS A 3 -30.43 48.06 15.09
N PHE A 4 -29.34 47.31 15.07
CA PHE A 4 -28.78 46.76 13.85
C PHE A 4 -28.68 45.25 14.03
N LEU A 5 -29.78 44.60 13.67
CA LEU A 5 -29.81 43.20 13.30
C LEU A 5 -28.93 43.06 12.05
N ALA A 6 -27.78 42.42 12.17
CA ALA A 6 -27.01 42.02 11.00
C ALA A 6 -26.18 40.77 11.31
N SER A 7 -26.72 39.65 10.81
CA SER A 7 -25.95 38.59 10.18
C SER A 7 -25.19 37.64 11.11
N LEU A 8 -25.92 36.60 11.54
CA LEU A 8 -25.39 35.32 11.94
C LEU A 8 -24.66 34.67 10.73
N ALA A 9 -23.39 35.01 10.51
CA ALA A 9 -22.56 34.35 9.52
C ALA A 9 -21.90 33.12 10.16
N ILE A 10 -22.61 31.98 10.16
CA ILE A 10 -22.02 30.68 10.43
C ILE A 10 -21.13 30.34 9.24
N ALA A 11 -19.83 30.60 9.36
CA ALA A 11 -18.84 30.14 8.40
C ALA A 11 -18.67 28.62 8.54
N CYS A 12 -19.44 27.86 7.76
CA CYS A 12 -19.23 26.42 7.58
C CYS A 12 -17.93 26.22 6.79
N ALA A 13 -16.79 26.15 7.49
CA ALA A 13 -15.55 25.67 6.91
C ALA A 13 -15.72 24.17 6.60
N VAL A 14 -16.00 23.84 5.34
CA VAL A 14 -15.99 22.46 4.86
C VAL A 14 -14.52 22.02 4.81
N ALA A 15 -14.04 21.44 5.91
CA ALA A 15 -12.81 20.69 5.88
C ALA A 15 -13.05 19.46 5.00
N VAL A 16 -12.61 19.50 3.76
CA VAL A 16 -12.39 18.30 2.95
C VAL A 16 -11.26 17.52 3.61
N ALA A 17 -11.61 16.77 4.65
CA ALA A 17 -10.79 15.66 5.09
C ALA A 17 -10.77 14.70 3.91
N SER A 18 -9.62 14.55 3.27
CA SER A 18 -9.35 13.39 2.44
C SER A 18 -9.58 12.17 3.33
N ALA A 19 -10.76 11.57 3.21
CA ALA A 19 -11.09 10.33 3.88
C ALA A 19 -10.21 9.27 3.23
N GLU A 20 -8.99 9.10 3.76
CA GLU A 20 -8.23 7.91 3.49
C GLU A 20 -9.09 6.76 3.99
N PRO A 21 -9.51 5.85 3.11
CA PRO A 21 -10.35 4.76 3.55
C PRO A 21 -9.57 3.99 4.61
N ALA A 22 -10.12 3.96 5.83
CA ALA A 22 -9.64 3.10 6.90
C ALA A 22 -10.00 1.65 6.56
N PHE A 23 -9.43 1.14 5.47
CA PHE A 23 -9.54 -0.27 5.11
C PHE A 23 -8.84 -1.05 6.22
N SER A 24 -9.60 -1.92 6.91
CA SER A 24 -9.00 -2.93 7.76
C SER A 24 -8.17 -3.84 6.87
N ILE A 25 -6.85 -3.58 6.77
CA ILE A 25 -5.97 -4.38 5.93
C ILE A 25 -5.87 -5.78 6.54
N SER A 26 -6.33 -6.79 5.80
CA SER A 26 -6.26 -8.18 6.23
C SER A 26 -4.82 -8.64 6.36
N ARG A 27 -4.61 -9.58 7.29
CA ARG A 27 -3.29 -10.10 7.64
C ARG A 27 -3.27 -11.60 7.45
N TYR A 28 -2.33 -12.08 6.65
CA TYR A 28 -2.19 -13.50 6.32
C TYR A 28 -0.80 -14.02 6.63
N ASN A 29 -0.70 -15.31 6.97
CA ASN A 29 0.58 -16.01 7.03
C ASN A 29 0.86 -16.65 5.66
N SER A 30 1.77 -16.07 4.88
CA SER A 30 2.03 -16.55 3.51
C SER A 30 2.65 -17.95 3.52
N ALA A 31 3.43 -18.30 4.55
CA ALA A 31 4.05 -19.62 4.69
C ALA A 31 3.02 -20.76 4.91
N GLY A 32 1.79 -20.43 5.31
CA GLY A 32 0.67 -21.38 5.44
C GLY A 32 -0.29 -21.39 4.25
N MET A 33 -0.01 -20.64 3.20
CA MET A 33 -0.88 -20.50 2.02
C MET A 33 -0.15 -20.96 0.75
N SER A 34 -0.91 -21.36 -0.28
CA SER A 34 -0.36 -21.54 -1.63
C SER A 34 -0.07 -20.19 -2.29
N CYS A 35 0.87 -20.15 -3.25
CA CYS A 35 1.18 -18.93 -4.00
C CYS A 35 -0.05 -18.36 -4.70
N ALA A 36 -0.85 -19.22 -5.33
CA ALA A 36 -2.11 -18.82 -5.97
C ALA A 36 -3.15 -18.30 -4.96
N ALA A 37 -3.16 -18.76 -3.71
CA ALA A 37 -4.05 -18.22 -2.69
C ALA A 37 -3.59 -16.84 -2.21
N VAL A 38 -2.28 -16.64 -2.03
CA VAL A 38 -1.70 -15.34 -1.66
C VAL A 38 -1.99 -14.29 -2.75
N GLN A 39 -1.74 -14.61 -4.02
CA GLN A 39 -2.03 -13.72 -5.14
C GLN A 39 -3.51 -13.37 -5.22
N ARG A 40 -4.40 -14.37 -5.12
CA ARG A 40 -5.85 -14.12 -5.10
C ARG A 40 -6.30 -13.26 -3.92
N ALA A 41 -5.69 -13.38 -2.75
CA ALA A 41 -6.01 -12.50 -1.61
C ALA A 41 -5.60 -11.05 -1.91
N ILE A 42 -4.38 -10.84 -2.42
CA ILE A 42 -3.90 -9.52 -2.85
C ILE A 42 -4.83 -8.91 -3.92
N ASP A 43 -5.17 -9.68 -4.96
CA ASP A 43 -5.98 -9.19 -6.08
C ASP A 43 -7.41 -8.83 -5.66
N ARG A 44 -7.99 -9.58 -4.71
CA ARG A 44 -9.36 -9.35 -4.22
C ARG A 44 -9.48 -8.15 -3.29
N GLU A 45 -8.47 -7.92 -2.48
CA GLU A 45 -8.50 -6.89 -1.43
C GLU A 45 -7.71 -5.64 -1.82
N GLY A 46 -6.92 -5.71 -2.89
CA GLY A 46 -6.05 -4.64 -3.36
C GLY A 46 -4.77 -4.49 -2.55
N ALA A 47 -4.85 -4.60 -1.22
CA ALA A 47 -3.70 -4.58 -0.33
C ALA A 47 -3.88 -5.50 0.88
N VAL A 48 -2.84 -6.26 1.24
CA VAL A 48 -2.82 -7.14 2.42
C VAL A 48 -1.48 -7.03 3.15
N ILE A 49 -1.44 -7.40 4.43
CA ILE A 49 -0.18 -7.64 5.15
C ILE A 49 0.13 -9.13 5.13
N LEU A 50 1.29 -9.51 4.61
CA LEU A 50 1.78 -10.88 4.73
C LEU A 50 2.79 -10.97 5.86
N ARG A 51 2.74 -12.09 6.59
CA ARG A 51 3.70 -12.47 7.63
C ARG A 51 4.35 -13.78 7.24
N TYR A 52 5.66 -13.89 7.43
CA TYR A 52 6.41 -15.12 7.18
C TYR A 52 7.77 -15.12 7.88
N PRO A 53 8.36 -16.29 8.19
CA PRO A 53 9.66 -16.36 8.83
C PRO A 53 10.78 -15.82 7.93
N SER A 54 11.72 -15.09 8.51
CA SER A 54 12.94 -14.67 7.83
C SER A 54 13.79 -15.88 7.46
N ARG A 55 14.31 -15.90 6.23
CA ARG A 55 15.28 -16.89 5.78
C ARG A 55 16.70 -16.61 6.31
N ASN A 56 16.98 -15.36 6.66
CA ASN A 56 18.33 -14.90 7.01
C ASN A 56 18.55 -14.85 8.52
N VAL A 57 17.48 -14.64 9.31
CA VAL A 57 17.57 -14.47 10.77
C VAL A 57 16.60 -15.44 11.45
N ARG A 58 17.14 -16.42 12.18
CA ARG A 58 16.35 -17.43 12.90
C ARG A 58 15.47 -16.76 13.97
N GLY A 59 14.20 -17.16 14.04
CA GLY A 59 13.23 -16.65 15.02
C GLY A 59 12.62 -15.29 14.67
N MET A 60 13.07 -14.65 13.59
CA MET A 60 12.49 -13.37 13.12
C MET A 60 11.31 -13.63 12.18
N THR A 61 10.18 -12.97 12.45
CA THR A 61 9.05 -12.91 11.51
C THR A 61 9.11 -11.60 10.74
N LEU A 62 9.14 -11.71 9.42
CA LEU A 62 9.00 -10.57 8.52
C LEU A 62 7.52 -10.29 8.32
N TYR A 63 7.21 -9.00 8.20
CA TYR A 63 5.89 -8.51 7.85
C TYR A 63 6.07 -7.35 6.89
N ASP A 64 5.29 -7.34 5.82
CA ASP A 64 5.28 -6.23 4.88
C ASP A 64 3.90 -6.12 4.22
N ARG A 65 3.63 -4.98 3.59
CA ARG A 65 2.41 -4.70 2.84
C ARG A 65 2.61 -5.06 1.37
N TYR A 66 1.68 -5.84 0.85
CA TYR A 66 1.69 -6.27 -0.55
C TYR A 66 0.42 -5.80 -1.24
N VAL A 67 0.58 -5.37 -2.48
CA VAL A 67 -0.47 -4.66 -3.24
C VAL A 67 -0.69 -5.28 -4.62
N ALA A 68 -1.90 -5.13 -5.15
CA ALA A 68 -2.25 -5.57 -6.49
C ALA A 68 -1.53 -4.74 -7.56
N ASP A 69 -1.50 -3.41 -7.37
CA ASP A 69 -0.90 -2.45 -8.30
C ASP A 69 -0.54 -1.12 -7.61
N SER A 70 0.06 -0.20 -8.38
CA SER A 70 0.56 1.10 -7.88
C SER A 70 -0.55 2.05 -7.40
N GLY A 71 -1.82 1.82 -7.77
CA GLY A 71 -2.96 2.60 -7.26
C GLY A 71 -3.24 2.38 -5.78
N PHE A 72 -2.67 1.32 -5.19
CA PHE A 72 -2.71 1.06 -3.76
C PHE A 72 -1.45 1.55 -3.02
N CYS A 73 -0.48 2.13 -3.72
CA CYS A 73 0.69 2.75 -3.13
C CYS A 73 0.47 4.25 -2.88
N ASP A 74 1.30 4.84 -2.03
CA ASP A 74 1.26 6.28 -1.81
C ASP A 74 1.71 7.05 -3.07
N GLY A 75 1.36 8.33 -3.18
CA GLY A 75 1.61 9.11 -4.40
C GLY A 75 3.08 9.20 -4.83
N HIS A 76 4.02 9.02 -3.91
CA HIS A 76 5.47 9.01 -4.17
C HIS A 76 6.05 7.60 -4.31
N GLU A 77 5.20 6.59 -4.40
CA GLU A 77 5.56 5.19 -4.48
C GLU A 77 5.03 4.52 -5.75
N TYR A 78 5.52 3.33 -6.03
CA TYR A 78 5.05 2.45 -7.09
C TYR A 78 5.10 0.99 -6.63
N ALA A 79 4.26 0.15 -7.23
CA ALA A 79 4.24 -1.28 -6.92
C ALA A 79 5.35 -2.00 -7.69
N ASP A 80 6.42 -2.35 -6.99
CA ASP A 80 7.56 -3.08 -7.54
C ASP A 80 7.43 -4.59 -7.31
N ARG A 81 7.99 -5.39 -8.22
CA ARG A 81 7.94 -6.85 -8.16
C ARG A 81 8.91 -7.37 -7.09
N VAL A 82 8.38 -8.13 -6.14
CA VAL A 82 9.15 -8.80 -5.10
C VAL A 82 8.68 -10.24 -4.95
N THR A 83 9.34 -11.00 -4.08
CA THR A 83 8.94 -12.39 -3.82
C THR A 83 8.76 -12.66 -2.34
N VAL A 84 7.78 -13.51 -2.02
CA VAL A 84 7.52 -14.00 -0.67
C VAL A 84 7.58 -15.53 -0.64
N PRO A 85 7.98 -16.14 0.49
CA PRO A 85 7.86 -17.57 0.67
C PRO A 85 6.39 -17.95 0.90
N THR A 86 5.94 -18.99 0.19
CA THR A 86 4.65 -19.66 0.40
C THR A 86 4.85 -21.14 0.69
N MET A 87 3.78 -21.84 1.04
CA MET A 87 3.81 -23.27 1.37
C MET A 87 4.35 -24.14 0.22
N ASP A 88 3.98 -23.79 -1.01
CA ASP A 88 4.25 -24.53 -2.24
C ASP A 88 5.35 -23.90 -3.11
N THR A 89 5.56 -22.58 -3.01
CA THR A 89 6.47 -21.83 -3.87
C THR A 89 7.41 -20.96 -3.02
N PRO A 90 8.72 -21.26 -2.96
CA PRO A 90 9.65 -20.52 -2.11
C PRO A 90 9.85 -19.06 -2.53
N ARG A 91 9.54 -18.73 -3.79
CA ARG A 91 9.67 -17.39 -4.42
C ARG A 91 8.39 -17.03 -5.17
N CYS A 92 7.27 -16.93 -4.46
CA CYS A 92 6.01 -16.52 -5.05
C CYS A 92 6.08 -15.04 -5.47
N PRO A 93 5.80 -14.67 -6.74
CA PRO A 93 5.87 -13.28 -7.19
C PRO A 93 4.65 -12.49 -6.71
N VAL A 94 4.91 -11.34 -6.08
CA VAL A 94 3.93 -10.38 -5.57
C VAL A 94 4.46 -8.96 -5.81
N ARG A 95 3.75 -7.93 -5.36
CA ARG A 95 4.24 -6.55 -5.43
C ARG A 95 4.23 -5.87 -4.07
N ALA A 96 5.23 -5.06 -3.82
CA ALA A 96 5.31 -4.20 -2.63
C ALA A 96 5.55 -2.76 -3.09
N CYS A 97 5.04 -1.80 -2.31
CA CYS A 97 5.27 -0.40 -2.61
C CYS A 97 6.74 -0.04 -2.34
N LYS A 98 7.34 0.68 -3.29
CA LYS A 98 8.69 1.21 -3.22
C LYS A 98 8.65 2.68 -3.59
N ARG A 99 9.50 3.46 -2.94
CA ARG A 99 9.65 4.89 -3.25
C ARG A 99 10.14 5.06 -4.69
N ARG A 100 9.51 5.97 -5.41
CA ARG A 100 9.95 6.36 -6.75
C ARG A 100 11.30 7.08 -6.66
N PRO A 101 12.18 6.89 -7.63
CA PRO A 101 13.38 7.73 -7.76
C PRO A 101 13.00 9.20 -7.91
N ASP A 102 13.88 10.08 -7.47
CA ASP A 102 13.74 11.50 -7.76
C ASP A 102 13.91 11.75 -9.27
N PRO A 103 13.26 12.79 -9.84
CA PRO A 103 13.27 13.01 -11.29
C PRO A 103 14.68 13.19 -11.89
N GLU A 104 15.63 13.71 -11.11
CA GLU A 104 17.02 13.93 -11.53
C GLU A 104 17.80 12.61 -11.66
N ASP A 105 17.46 11.61 -10.85
CA ASP A 105 18.06 10.26 -10.85
C ASP A 105 17.32 9.28 -11.77
N CYS A 106 16.36 9.79 -12.55
CA CYS A 106 15.43 8.97 -13.28
C CYS A 106 15.95 8.64 -14.69
N PHE A 107 16.59 7.48 -14.81
CA PHE A 107 17.09 6.98 -16.09
C PHE A 107 15.99 6.29 -16.92
N PRO A 108 16.05 6.31 -18.27
CA PRO A 108 14.96 5.85 -19.16
C PRO A 108 14.49 4.39 -18.99
N LEU A 109 15.23 3.56 -18.26
CA LEU A 109 14.92 2.13 -18.05
C LEU A 109 14.74 1.76 -16.58
N GLN A 110 14.76 2.74 -15.66
CA GLN A 110 14.68 2.46 -14.23
C GLN A 110 13.24 2.21 -13.77
N PRO A 111 12.96 1.19 -12.95
CA PRO A 111 11.62 0.97 -12.40
C PRO A 111 11.14 2.18 -11.57
N GLY A 112 9.85 2.50 -11.66
CA GLY A 112 9.24 3.60 -10.90
C GLY A 112 9.35 5.00 -11.52
N CYS A 113 10.14 5.14 -12.59
CA CYS A 113 10.38 6.40 -13.30
C CYS A 113 9.22 6.95 -14.14
N THR A 114 8.24 6.10 -14.48
CA THR A 114 7.07 6.53 -15.24
C THR A 114 6.08 7.24 -14.32
N ARG A 115 6.00 8.57 -14.46
CA ARG A 115 4.93 9.40 -13.90
C ARG A 115 3.65 9.11 -14.69
N PHE A 116 2.56 8.77 -14.00
CA PHE A 116 1.21 8.99 -14.54
C PHE A 116 0.77 10.38 -14.09
#